data_AF-A0A1G2HWE2-F1
#
_entry.id   AF-A0A1G2HWE2-F1
#
_cell.length_a   1.000
_cell.length_b   1.000
_cell.length_c   1.000
_cell.angle_alpha   90.00
_cell.angle_beta   90.00
_cell.angle_gamma   90.00
#
_symmetry.space_group_name_H-M   'P 1'
#
loop_
_entity.id
_entity.type
_entity.pdbx_description
1 polymer ?
#
loop_
_entity_poly.entity_id
_entity_poly.type
_entity_poly.pdbx_seq_one_letter_code
_entity_poly.pdbx_strand_id
1 'polypeptide(L)'
;MSIKTQLQSLSEDDLRQKIIMPLLFALGCGDVRDNCSPTERGKDVIYVTRNHFLREKVWGAVLVKKTDIGKASLENINRQLVEAINQFVDPDEPRNRVQLSEIIVMTSRTITSEAAEYIHSQSGKNFQNIHLINGDRMDFLVNKIIVEINQKNGGQYTFNVETFGDFCGRTFTNPQNAVSAGENAGEVIT
;
A
#
# COMPACT_ATOMS: atom_id res chain seq x y z
N MET A 1 11.73 20.36 2.34
CA MET A 1 11.86 18.97 2.82
C MET A 1 11.53 18.07 1.63
N SER A 2 12.34 17.04 1.32
CA SER A 2 12.04 16.15 0.19
C SER A 2 10.83 15.27 0.49
N ILE A 3 10.18 14.74 -0.56
CA ILE A 3 9.08 13.78 -0.43
C ILE A 3 9.56 12.58 0.39
N LYS A 4 10.71 12.00 0.03
CA LYS A 4 11.32 10.87 0.77
C LYS A 4 11.44 11.13 2.28
N THR A 5 11.91 12.31 2.71
CA THR A 5 12.03 12.63 4.13
C THR A 5 10.67 12.67 4.82
N GLN A 6 9.64 13.21 4.17
CA GLN A 6 8.27 13.18 4.70
C GLN A 6 7.78 11.73 4.83
N LEU A 7 7.94 10.90 3.80
CA LEU A 7 7.55 9.48 3.82
C LEU A 7 8.22 8.68 4.94
N GLN A 8 9.48 8.96 5.24
CA GLN A 8 10.23 8.28 6.30
C GLN A 8 9.80 8.67 7.72
N SER A 9 9.17 9.84 7.87
CA SER A 9 8.67 10.31 9.17
C SER A 9 7.33 9.67 9.58
N LEU A 10 6.53 9.22 8.60
CA LEU A 10 5.17 8.68 8.80
C LEU A 10 5.17 7.37 9.56
N SER A 11 4.17 7.15 10.42
CA SER A 11 3.86 5.81 10.97
C SER A 11 3.59 4.79 9.85
N GLU A 12 3.62 3.49 10.16
CA GLU A 12 3.31 2.46 9.16
C GLU A 12 1.86 2.62 8.65
N ASP A 13 0.93 2.93 9.57
CA ASP A 13 -0.46 3.23 9.26
C ASP A 13 -0.63 4.49 8.41
N ASP A 14 0.05 5.59 8.75
CA ASP A 14 -0.03 6.83 7.95
C ASP A 14 0.60 6.63 6.57
N LEU A 15 1.73 5.93 6.49
CA LEU A 15 2.36 5.61 5.21
C LEU A 15 1.39 4.78 4.34
N ARG A 16 0.72 3.81 4.94
CA ARG A 16 -0.24 2.95 4.26
C ARG A 16 -1.48 3.72 3.78
N GLN A 17 -2.14 4.43 4.68
CA GLN A 17 -3.45 5.06 4.43
C GLN A 17 -3.33 6.40 3.67
N LYS A 18 -2.35 7.24 4.04
CA LYS A 18 -2.21 8.59 3.45
C LYS A 18 -1.40 8.58 2.16
N ILE A 19 -0.53 7.59 1.95
CA ILE A 19 0.37 7.53 0.78
C ILE A 19 0.11 6.33 -0.10
N ILE A 20 0.31 5.11 0.40
CA ILE A 20 0.33 3.90 -0.45
C ILE A 20 -1.05 3.65 -1.08
N MET A 21 -2.12 3.69 -0.31
CA MET A 21 -3.48 3.46 -0.84
C MET A 21 -3.89 4.51 -1.88
N PRO A 22 -3.72 5.83 -1.64
CA PRO A 22 -3.92 6.86 -2.67
C PRO A 22 -3.04 6.67 -3.91
N LEU A 23 -1.76 6.32 -3.71
CA LEU A 23 -0.83 6.10 -4.81
C LEU A 23 -1.27 4.93 -5.70
N LEU A 24 -1.69 3.79 -5.11
CA LEU A 24 -2.21 2.65 -5.86
C LEU A 24 -3.45 3.05 -6.68
N PHE A 25 -4.36 3.80 -6.07
CA PHE A 25 -5.56 4.28 -6.74
C PHE A 25 -5.22 5.21 -7.93
N ALA A 26 -4.30 6.16 -7.72
CA ALA A 26 -3.84 7.07 -8.78
C ALA A 26 -3.10 6.33 -9.92
N LEU A 27 -2.42 5.22 -9.61
CA LEU A 27 -1.81 4.33 -10.59
C LEU A 27 -2.82 3.47 -11.36
N GLY A 28 -4.12 3.60 -11.07
CA GLY A 28 -5.21 2.91 -11.76
C GLY A 28 -5.61 1.57 -11.13
N CYS A 29 -5.13 1.26 -9.91
CA CYS A 29 -5.63 0.11 -9.18
C CYS A 29 -7.07 0.36 -8.73
N GLY A 30 -7.96 -0.58 -9.01
CA GLY A 30 -9.33 -0.58 -8.53
C GLY A 30 -9.41 -1.14 -7.11
N ASP A 31 -10.50 -0.82 -6.42
CA ASP A 31 -10.91 -1.49 -5.18
C ASP A 31 -9.79 -1.65 -4.15
N VAL A 32 -9.03 -0.57 -3.92
CA VAL A 32 -7.97 -0.51 -2.92
C VAL A 32 -8.61 -0.53 -1.53
N ARG A 33 -8.30 -1.55 -0.74
CA ARG A 33 -8.86 -1.77 0.60
C ARG A 33 -7.76 -1.90 1.64
N ASP A 34 -8.02 -1.31 2.80
CA ASP A 34 -7.24 -1.54 4.00
C ASP A 34 -7.52 -2.97 4.50
N ASN A 35 -6.47 -3.76 4.71
CA ASN A 35 -6.55 -5.13 5.21
C ASN A 35 -5.72 -5.34 6.50
N CYS A 36 -5.19 -4.25 7.07
CA CYS A 36 -4.40 -4.25 8.29
C CYS A 36 -5.30 -4.59 9.49
N SER A 37 -5.22 -5.83 9.97
CA SER A 37 -6.01 -6.35 11.10
C SER A 37 -5.31 -7.58 11.71
N PRO A 38 -5.65 -8.05 12.92
CA PRO A 38 -5.05 -9.27 13.48
C PRO A 38 -5.21 -10.53 12.60
N THR A 39 -6.16 -10.51 11.66
CA THR A 39 -6.42 -11.58 10.69
C THR A 39 -5.79 -11.36 9.31
N GLU A 40 -4.95 -10.33 9.18
CA GLU A 40 -4.27 -9.85 7.98
C GLU A 40 -3.55 -10.94 7.17
N ARG A 41 -2.96 -11.92 7.86
CA ARG A 41 -2.21 -13.05 7.25
C ARG A 41 -1.17 -12.53 6.24
N GLY A 42 -0.39 -11.54 6.65
CA GLY A 42 0.72 -10.94 5.88
C GLY A 42 0.35 -9.99 4.74
N LYS A 43 -0.80 -9.32 4.76
CA LYS A 43 -1.27 -8.39 3.71
C LYS A 43 -1.86 -7.10 4.28
N ASP A 44 -1.12 -6.00 4.22
CA ASP A 44 -1.57 -4.71 4.75
C ASP A 44 -2.64 -4.03 3.88
N VAL A 45 -2.53 -4.19 2.55
CA VAL A 45 -3.47 -3.61 1.57
C VAL A 45 -3.77 -4.67 0.51
N ILE A 46 -5.01 -4.70 0.04
CA ILE A 46 -5.40 -5.48 -1.14
C ILE A 46 -6.00 -4.55 -2.19
N TYR A 47 -5.84 -4.90 -3.46
CA TYR A 47 -6.35 -4.11 -4.57
C TYR A 47 -6.67 -5.00 -5.76
N VAL A 48 -7.45 -4.47 -6.68
CA VAL A 48 -7.82 -5.12 -7.93
C VAL A 48 -7.12 -4.44 -9.09
N THR A 49 -6.43 -5.22 -9.91
CA THR A 49 -6.09 -4.82 -11.27
C THR A 49 -7.04 -5.52 -12.25
N ARG A 50 -7.17 -4.98 -13.46
CA ARG A 50 -7.97 -5.62 -14.51
C ARG A 50 -7.00 -6.15 -15.54
N ASN A 51 -7.12 -7.46 -15.85
CA ASN A 51 -6.42 -8.00 -17.00
C ASN A 51 -6.96 -7.34 -18.27
N HIS A 52 -6.09 -6.69 -19.04
CA HIS A 52 -6.46 -5.91 -20.23
C HIS A 52 -7.20 -6.77 -21.28
N PHE A 53 -6.90 -8.06 -21.36
CA PHE A 53 -7.46 -8.97 -22.36
C PHE A 53 -8.76 -9.63 -21.90
N LEU A 54 -8.80 -10.11 -20.65
CA LEU A 54 -9.91 -10.93 -20.16
C LEU A 54 -10.95 -10.14 -19.36
N ARG A 55 -10.63 -8.88 -18.98
CA ARG A 55 -11.42 -8.06 -18.03
C ARG A 55 -11.68 -8.75 -16.68
N GLU A 56 -10.97 -9.83 -16.40
CA GLU A 56 -11.06 -10.55 -15.14
C GLU A 56 -10.46 -9.70 -14.01
N LYS A 57 -11.07 -9.84 -12.84
CA LYS A 57 -10.63 -9.25 -11.59
C LYS A 57 -9.37 -9.97 -11.14
N VAL A 58 -8.28 -9.23 -11.03
CA VAL A 58 -6.99 -9.77 -10.61
C VAL A 58 -6.63 -9.13 -9.27
N TRP A 59 -6.48 -9.96 -8.23
CA TRP A 59 -6.14 -9.45 -6.90
C TRP A 59 -4.63 -9.30 -6.73
N GLY A 60 -4.21 -8.13 -6.26
CA GLY A 60 -2.87 -7.85 -5.78
C GLY A 60 -2.89 -7.54 -4.28
N ALA A 61 -1.75 -7.74 -3.62
CA ALA A 61 -1.57 -7.35 -2.23
C ALA A 61 -0.30 -6.51 -2.03
N VAL A 62 -0.29 -5.72 -0.97
CA VAL A 62 0.88 -4.98 -0.52
C VAL A 62 1.23 -5.37 0.91
N LEU A 63 2.51 -5.62 1.13
CA LEU A 63 3.13 -5.72 2.44
C LEU A 63 3.95 -4.44 2.67
N VAL A 64 3.57 -3.66 3.67
CA VAL A 64 4.20 -2.40 4.05
C VAL A 64 5.18 -2.65 5.19
N LYS A 65 6.34 -2.01 5.14
CA LYS A 65 7.33 -2.01 6.23
C LYS A 65 7.85 -0.61 6.45
N LYS A 66 7.87 -0.15 7.70
CA LYS A 66 8.48 1.15 8.07
C LYS A 66 10.01 1.10 8.29
N THR A 67 10.59 -0.10 8.37
CA THR A 67 12.03 -0.29 8.62
C THR A 67 12.80 -0.59 7.34
N ASP A 68 14.13 -0.53 7.44
CA ASP A 68 15.00 -1.06 6.41
C ASP A 68 14.78 -2.57 6.28
N ILE A 69 14.70 -3.03 5.03
CA ILE A 69 14.56 -4.45 4.70
C ILE A 69 15.95 -4.99 4.43
N GLY A 70 16.49 -5.69 5.43
CA GLY A 70 17.78 -6.37 5.38
C GLY A 70 17.69 -7.78 5.95
N LYS A 71 18.84 -8.41 6.18
CA LYS A 71 18.95 -9.81 6.62
C LYS A 71 18.08 -10.18 7.82
N ALA A 72 18.04 -9.31 8.85
CA ALA A 72 17.26 -9.55 10.07
C ALA A 72 15.74 -9.60 9.83
N SER A 73 15.24 -9.02 8.73
CA SER A 73 13.82 -8.99 8.40
C SER A 73 13.36 -10.12 7.48
N LEU A 74 14.31 -10.88 6.89
CA LEU A 74 14.02 -11.82 5.81
C LEU A 74 13.11 -12.98 6.22
N GLU A 75 13.34 -13.55 7.40
CA GLU A 75 12.52 -14.66 7.89
C GLU A 75 11.06 -14.23 8.11
N ASN A 76 10.87 -13.07 8.73
CA ASN A 76 9.53 -12.52 8.95
C ASN A 76 8.83 -12.19 7.63
N ILE A 77 9.52 -11.51 6.70
CA ILE A 77 8.96 -11.17 5.39
C ILE A 77 8.60 -12.45 4.62
N ASN A 78 9.47 -13.45 4.62
CA ASN A 78 9.19 -14.71 3.94
C ASN A 78 7.96 -15.41 4.52
N ARG A 79 7.83 -15.46 5.85
CA ARG A 79 6.62 -15.98 6.50
C ARG A 79 5.38 -15.22 6.06
N GLN A 80 5.41 -13.88 6.09
CA GLN A 80 4.28 -13.05 5.67
C GLN A 80 3.92 -13.25 4.20
N LEU A 81 4.91 -13.40 3.31
CA LEU A 81 4.69 -13.71 1.90
C LEU A 81 4.00 -15.07 1.73
N VAL A 82 4.50 -16.11 2.40
CA VAL A 82 3.91 -17.46 2.35
C VAL A 82 2.48 -17.47 2.88
N GLU A 83 2.20 -16.74 3.96
CA GLU A 83 0.84 -16.57 4.50
C GLU A 83 -0.07 -15.81 3.53
N ALA A 84 0.43 -14.73 2.94
CA ALA A 84 -0.32 -13.93 1.97
C ALA A 84 -0.76 -14.76 0.76
N ILE A 85 0.15 -15.58 0.22
CA ILE A 85 -0.09 -16.44 -0.95
C ILE A 85 -1.09 -17.55 -0.60
N ASN A 86 -0.87 -18.26 0.49
CA ASN A 86 -1.62 -19.49 0.79
C ASN A 86 -2.99 -19.24 1.44
N GLN A 87 -3.19 -18.08 2.06
CA GLN A 87 -4.37 -17.81 2.87
C GLN A 87 -5.22 -16.65 2.36
N PHE A 88 -5.00 -16.22 1.11
CA PHE A 88 -5.87 -15.22 0.48
C PHE A 88 -7.25 -15.82 0.21
N VAL A 89 -8.27 -15.01 0.48
CA VAL A 89 -9.68 -15.30 0.26
C VAL A 89 -10.26 -14.05 -0.37
N ASP A 90 -11.05 -14.21 -1.45
CA ASP A 90 -11.70 -13.05 -2.06
C ASP A 90 -12.66 -12.42 -1.03
N PRO A 91 -12.46 -11.15 -0.65
CA PRO A 91 -13.33 -10.49 0.32
C PRO A 91 -14.78 -10.35 -0.16
N ASP A 92 -15.02 -10.35 -1.47
CA ASP A 92 -16.36 -10.25 -2.05
C ASP A 92 -17.01 -11.63 -2.24
N GLU A 93 -16.20 -12.67 -2.40
CA GLU A 93 -16.65 -14.06 -2.56
C GLU A 93 -15.87 -15.00 -1.64
N PRO A 94 -16.15 -15.03 -0.33
CA PRO A 94 -15.31 -15.78 0.63
C PRO A 94 -15.28 -17.30 0.43
N ARG A 95 -16.21 -17.84 -0.37
CA ARG A 95 -16.27 -19.25 -0.75
C ARG A 95 -15.39 -19.57 -1.95
N ASN A 96 -14.95 -18.55 -2.68
CA ASN A 96 -14.14 -18.68 -3.87
C ASN A 96 -12.66 -18.52 -3.48
N ARG A 97 -11.85 -19.53 -3.83
CA ARG A 97 -10.40 -19.47 -3.62
C ARG A 97 -9.78 -18.83 -4.84
N VAL A 98 -9.61 -17.52 -4.78
CA VAL A 98 -8.83 -16.78 -5.77
C VAL A 98 -7.38 -16.75 -5.30
N GLN A 99 -6.43 -16.76 -6.23
CA GLN A 99 -5.03 -16.53 -5.92
C GLN A 99 -4.70 -15.05 -6.13
N LEU A 100 -3.84 -14.51 -5.25
CA LEU A 100 -3.17 -13.27 -5.59
C LEU A 100 -2.40 -13.47 -6.89
N SER A 101 -2.33 -12.45 -7.73
CA SER A 101 -1.50 -12.50 -8.94
C SER A 101 -0.22 -11.70 -8.81
N GLU A 102 -0.14 -10.81 -7.84
CA GLU A 102 1.07 -10.08 -7.49
C GLU A 102 1.10 -9.73 -5.99
N ILE A 103 2.31 -9.62 -5.46
CA ILE A 103 2.55 -9.07 -4.12
C ILE A 103 3.62 -7.99 -4.23
N ILE A 104 3.36 -6.82 -3.68
CA ILE A 104 4.33 -5.74 -3.59
C ILE A 104 4.82 -5.63 -2.15
N VAL A 105 6.13 -5.73 -1.94
CA VAL A 105 6.76 -5.39 -0.67
C VAL A 105 7.26 -3.94 -0.77
N MET A 106 6.71 -3.06 0.05
CA MET A 106 6.99 -1.63 0.04
C MET A 106 7.60 -1.15 1.37
N THR A 107 8.59 -0.27 1.28
CA THR A 107 9.14 0.47 2.42
C THR A 107 9.50 1.89 2.01
N SER A 108 9.32 2.87 2.91
CA SER A 108 9.84 4.23 2.71
C SER A 108 11.35 4.34 2.95
N ARG A 109 11.98 3.24 3.37
CA ARG A 109 13.42 3.14 3.63
C ARG A 109 14.15 2.29 2.58
N THR A 110 15.27 1.68 2.94
CA THR A 110 16.10 0.94 2.01
C THR A 110 15.73 -0.55 1.98
N ILE A 111 16.02 -1.20 0.85
CA ILE A 111 16.00 -2.64 0.69
C ILE A 111 17.42 -3.02 0.27
N THR A 112 18.10 -3.86 1.03
CA THR A 112 19.46 -4.28 0.69
C THR A 112 19.45 -5.24 -0.50
N SER A 113 20.53 -5.28 -1.28
CA SER A 113 20.65 -6.21 -2.42
C SER A 113 20.52 -7.67 -1.99
N GLU A 114 21.15 -8.06 -0.87
CA GLU A 114 21.02 -9.42 -0.28
C GLU A 114 19.54 -9.74 0.00
N ALA A 115 18.79 -8.79 0.55
CA ALA A 115 17.39 -9.01 0.86
C ALA A 115 16.53 -9.11 -0.40
N ALA A 116 16.80 -8.27 -1.40
CA ALA A 116 16.12 -8.30 -2.69
C ALA A 116 16.35 -9.63 -3.42
N GLU A 117 17.61 -10.08 -3.50
CA GLU A 117 17.99 -11.37 -4.09
C GLU A 117 17.32 -12.54 -3.36
N TYR A 118 17.31 -12.51 -2.03
CA TYR A 118 16.64 -13.54 -1.24
C TYR A 118 15.14 -13.60 -1.55
N ILE A 119 14.43 -12.46 -1.51
CA ILE A 119 12.98 -12.41 -1.79
C ILE A 119 12.70 -12.86 -3.23
N HIS A 120 13.50 -12.42 -4.20
CA HIS A 120 13.37 -12.88 -5.59
C HIS A 120 13.66 -14.37 -5.75
N SER A 121 14.57 -14.97 -4.97
CA SER A 121 14.82 -16.42 -5.00
C SER A 121 13.64 -17.25 -4.47
N GLN A 122 12.77 -16.63 -3.65
CA GLN A 122 11.50 -17.22 -3.25
C GLN A 122 10.44 -17.06 -4.34
N SER A 123 10.55 -15.99 -5.14
CA SER A 123 9.75 -15.78 -6.34
C SER A 123 10.11 -16.86 -7.38
N GLY A 124 9.13 -17.65 -7.79
CA GLY A 124 9.32 -18.80 -8.68
C GLY A 124 9.28 -20.18 -7.99
N LYS A 125 9.59 -20.27 -6.69
CA LYS A 125 9.34 -21.51 -5.91
C LYS A 125 7.90 -21.60 -5.44
N ASN A 126 7.35 -20.47 -4.98
CA ASN A 126 6.01 -20.41 -4.38
C ASN A 126 5.08 -19.42 -5.12
N PHE A 127 5.63 -18.42 -5.84
CA PHE A 127 4.85 -17.35 -6.47
C PHE A 127 5.66 -16.54 -7.47
N GLN A 128 5.14 -16.22 -8.66
CA GLN A 128 5.97 -15.66 -9.75
C GLN A 128 6.11 -14.13 -9.77
N ASN A 129 5.28 -13.39 -9.04
CA ASN A 129 5.17 -11.94 -9.21
C ASN A 129 5.32 -11.19 -7.88
N ILE A 130 6.55 -11.13 -7.36
CA ILE A 130 6.87 -10.32 -6.18
C ILE A 130 7.64 -9.08 -6.62
N HIS A 131 7.11 -7.90 -6.29
CA HIS A 131 7.71 -6.61 -6.61
C HIS A 131 8.26 -5.95 -5.34
N LEU A 132 9.41 -5.28 -5.47
CA LEU A 132 10.06 -4.57 -4.36
C LEU A 132 10.10 -3.08 -4.64
N ILE A 133 9.61 -2.27 -3.71
CA ILE A 133 9.61 -0.81 -3.82
C ILE A 133 10.25 -0.22 -2.55
N ASN A 134 11.43 0.35 -2.72
CA ASN A 134 12.12 1.09 -1.67
C ASN A 134 11.70 2.56 -1.65
N GLY A 135 12.24 3.32 -0.70
CA GLY A 135 11.91 4.73 -0.51
C GLY A 135 12.24 5.61 -1.71
N ASP A 136 13.33 5.35 -2.44
CA ASP A 136 13.69 6.09 -3.65
C ASP A 136 12.69 5.83 -4.79
N ARG A 137 12.27 4.57 -4.94
CA ARG A 137 11.27 4.21 -5.94
C ARG A 137 9.89 4.76 -5.58
N MET A 138 9.54 4.78 -4.30
CA MET A 138 8.30 5.38 -3.81
C MET A 138 8.26 6.89 -4.05
N ASP A 139 9.34 7.60 -3.72
CA ASP A 139 9.51 9.03 -4.03
C ASP A 139 9.32 9.30 -5.53
N PHE A 140 10.02 8.53 -6.36
CA PHE A 140 9.86 8.62 -7.82
C PHE A 140 8.41 8.43 -8.27
N LEU A 141 7.70 7.42 -7.75
CA LEU A 141 6.31 7.14 -8.14
C LEU A 141 5.35 8.25 -7.71
N VAL A 142 5.50 8.76 -6.48
CA VAL A 142 4.72 9.89 -5.97
C VAL A 142 4.95 11.12 -6.85
N ASN A 143 6.21 11.47 -7.11
CA ASN A 143 6.55 12.63 -7.94
C ASN A 143 6.03 12.47 -9.38
N LYS A 144 6.13 11.27 -9.95
CA LYS A 144 5.61 10.96 -11.28
C LYS A 144 4.10 11.22 -11.36
N ILE A 145 3.32 10.70 -10.40
CA ILE A 145 1.86 10.93 -10.35
C ILE A 145 1.52 12.41 -10.22
N ILE A 146 2.26 13.15 -9.38
CA ILE A 146 2.05 14.59 -9.23
C ILE A 146 2.24 15.32 -10.55
N VAL A 147 3.32 15.03 -11.27
CA VAL A 147 3.61 15.63 -12.58
C VAL A 147 2.51 15.28 -13.59
N GLU A 148 2.13 14.02 -13.70
CA GLU A 148 1.12 13.56 -14.66
C GLU A 148 -0.26 14.22 -14.43
N ILE A 149 -0.72 14.28 -13.17
CA ILE A 149 -2.00 14.90 -12.82
C ILE A 149 -1.95 16.41 -13.01
N ASN A 150 -0.85 17.07 -12.61
CA ASN A 150 -0.67 18.52 -12.83
C ASN A 150 -0.72 18.87 -14.32
N GLN A 151 -0.04 18.11 -15.16
CA GLN A 151 -0.06 18.30 -16.62
C GLN A 151 -1.46 18.13 -17.21
N LYS A 152 -2.20 17.13 -16.74
CA LYS A 152 -3.56 16.84 -17.24
C LYS A 152 -4.58 17.91 -16.83
N ASN A 153 -4.46 18.44 -15.61
CA ASN A 153 -5.47 19.32 -15.01
C ASN A 153 -5.08 20.80 -15.02
N GLY A 154 -3.88 21.14 -15.51
CA GLY A 154 -3.34 22.52 -15.46
C GLY A 154 -3.03 23.00 -14.03
N GLY A 155 -2.78 22.06 -13.11
CA GLY A 155 -2.54 22.35 -11.69
C GLY A 155 -1.07 22.54 -11.33
N GLN A 156 -0.83 23.02 -10.11
CA GLN A 156 0.50 23.13 -9.49
C GLN A 156 0.52 22.51 -8.10
N TYR A 157 0.00 21.29 -7.97
CA TYR A 157 0.08 20.57 -6.71
C TYR A 157 1.54 20.32 -6.31
N THR A 158 1.84 20.61 -5.05
CA THR A 158 3.11 20.28 -4.40
C THR A 158 2.81 19.25 -3.31
N PHE A 159 3.65 18.22 -3.22
CA PHE A 159 3.43 17.12 -2.29
C PHE A 159 3.26 17.59 -0.84
N ASN A 160 2.15 17.15 -0.24
CA ASN A 160 1.86 17.29 1.17
C ASN A 160 1.10 16.04 1.63
N VAL A 161 1.59 15.39 2.68
CA VAL A 161 1.04 14.14 3.22
C VAL A 161 -0.46 14.23 3.48
N GLU A 162 -0.93 15.34 4.06
CA GLU A 162 -2.32 15.49 4.51
C GLU A 162 -3.29 15.69 3.34
N THR A 163 -2.82 16.22 2.20
CA THR A 163 -3.67 16.52 1.04
C THR A 163 -3.42 15.57 -0.14
N PHE A 164 -2.46 14.66 -0.03
CA PHE A 164 -2.10 13.75 -1.12
C PHE A 164 -3.23 12.77 -1.47
N GLY A 165 -4.00 12.32 -0.48
CA GLY A 165 -5.20 11.50 -0.69
C GLY A 165 -6.24 12.21 -1.56
N ASP A 166 -6.61 13.43 -1.19
CA ASP A 166 -7.55 14.25 -1.96
C ASP A 166 -7.03 14.54 -3.37
N PHE A 167 -5.73 14.82 -3.49
CA PHE A 167 -5.08 15.03 -4.78
C PHE A 167 -5.17 13.80 -5.70
N CYS A 168 -5.03 12.60 -5.14
CA CYS A 168 -5.22 11.34 -5.87
C CYS A 168 -6.70 11.01 -6.13
N GLY A 169 -7.63 11.83 -5.63
CA GLY A 169 -9.07 11.65 -5.79
C GLY A 169 -9.71 10.68 -4.80
N ARG A 170 -9.02 10.34 -3.69
CA ARG A 170 -9.58 9.46 -2.64
C ARG A 170 -8.86 9.58 -1.30
N THR A 171 -9.62 9.82 -0.24
CA THR A 171 -9.17 9.71 1.16
C THR A 171 -9.56 8.37 1.76
N PHE A 172 -8.64 7.79 2.52
CA PHE A 172 -8.85 6.52 3.24
C PHE A 172 -8.69 6.81 4.73
N THR A 173 -9.80 6.92 5.46
CA THR A 173 -9.80 7.12 6.92
C THR A 173 -10.23 5.85 7.62
N ASN A 174 -9.47 5.38 8.62
CA ASN A 174 -9.89 4.29 9.49
C ASN A 174 -11.08 4.73 10.36
N PRO A 175 -12.20 3.98 10.42
CA PRO A 175 -13.30 4.28 11.34
C PRO A 175 -12.87 4.39 12.81
N GLN A 176 -11.79 3.71 13.20
CA GLN A 176 -11.29 3.74 14.59
C GLN A 176 -10.67 5.09 14.99
N ASN A 177 -10.19 5.90 14.03
CA ASN A 177 -9.65 7.24 14.31
C ASN A 177 -10.70 8.36 14.17
N ALA A 178 -11.92 8.04 13.71
CA ALA A 178 -13.00 9.02 13.58
C ALA A 178 -13.71 9.32 14.92
N VAL A 179 -13.55 8.44 15.92
CA VAL A 179 -14.24 8.55 17.21
C VAL A 179 -13.62 9.62 18.13
N SER A 180 -12.35 9.98 17.93
CA SER A 180 -11.65 10.98 18.78
C SER A 180 -11.88 12.44 18.36
N ALA A 181 -12.58 12.71 17.26
CA ALA A 181 -12.84 14.06 16.76
C ALA A 181 -14.28 14.56 17.02
N GLY A 182 -15.17 13.71 17.58
CA GLY A 182 -16.60 14.00 17.72
C GLY A 182 -17.07 14.47 19.11
N GLU A 183 -16.26 14.34 20.16
CA GLU A 183 -16.66 14.71 21.53
C GLU A 183 -16.15 16.09 21.92
N ASN A 184 -16.66 17.15 21.28
CA ASN A 184 -16.58 18.53 21.78
C ASN A 184 -17.60 19.41 21.04
N ALA A 185 -18.89 19.08 21.16
CA ALA A 185 -19.98 20.00 20.88
C ALA A 185 -20.93 19.95 22.07
N GLY A 186 -20.90 21.02 22.87
CA GLY A 186 -21.50 21.07 24.19
C GLY A 186 -23.03 21.03 24.20
N GLU A 187 -23.56 20.33 25.20
CA GLU A 187 -24.86 20.65 25.78
C GLU A 187 -24.68 21.83 26.75
N VAL A 188 -25.11 23.01 26.32
CA VAL A 188 -25.61 24.03 27.25
C VAL A 188 -27.12 24.02 27.07
N ILE A 189 -27.81 23.39 28.01
CA ILE A 189 -29.27 23.52 28.14
C ILE A 189 -29.50 24.36 29.40
N THR A 190 -30.01 25.58 29.18
CA THR A 190 -30.64 26.45 30.17
C THR A 190 -31.91 25.85 30.73
#